data_AF-A0A2U8X960-F1
#
_entry.id   AF-A0A2U8X960-F1
#
_cell.length_a   1.000
_cell.length_b   1.000
_cell.length_c   1.000
_cell.angle_alpha   90.00
_cell.angle_beta   90.00
_cell.angle_gamma   90.00
#
_symmetry.space_group_name_H-M   'P 1'
#
loop_
_entity.id
_entity.type
_entity.pdbx_description
1 polymer ?
#
loop_
_entity_poly.entity_id
_entity_poly.type
_entity_poly.pdbx_seq_one_letter_code
_entity_poly.pdbx_strand_id
1 'polypeptide(L)'
;MTQAEFARHRGVSKAIVTKWKAQGLLALASDGRVEVEATEWNLDQRPATNRGGTTHRPIRAIPRAEPDPRERPAPRSSKADHRGAIPQPSRSEQDGDEEPPEFDPENPNLSLAAAAQRKENHLGLLRRQEYLTKQGKLVDRAEAEAAFFDEARAMRDAWLAWPARVGIEMADALKVDARTLTQVLATYVQQHLAELGEPSSPDLGSPEAG
;
A
#
# COMPACT_ATOMS: atom_id res chain seq x y z
N MET A 1 -38.91 -13.52 -13.69
CA MET A 1 -39.26 -14.44 -12.56
C MET A 1 -39.53 -13.64 -11.28
N THR A 2 -40.17 -14.20 -10.26
CA THR A 2 -40.34 -13.48 -8.97
C THR A 2 -39.03 -13.42 -8.19
N GLN A 3 -38.89 -12.49 -7.24
CA GLN A 3 -37.69 -12.37 -6.40
C GLN A 3 -37.41 -13.62 -5.56
N ALA A 4 -38.47 -14.32 -5.12
CA ALA A 4 -38.34 -15.56 -4.37
C ALA A 4 -37.89 -16.72 -5.25
N GLU A 5 -38.34 -16.78 -6.51
CA GLU A 5 -37.85 -17.76 -7.48
C GLU A 5 -36.40 -17.49 -7.89
N PHE A 6 -36.02 -16.23 -8.09
CA PHE A 6 -34.63 -15.84 -8.38
C PHE A 6 -33.67 -16.22 -7.24
N ALA A 7 -34.10 -15.99 -5.99
CA ALA A 7 -33.34 -16.41 -4.81
C ALA A 7 -33.06 -17.92 -4.80
N ARG A 8 -34.08 -18.73 -5.13
CA ARG A 8 -33.96 -20.20 -5.21
C ARG A 8 -33.09 -20.64 -6.38
N HIS A 9 -33.25 -20.02 -7.56
CA HIS A 9 -32.46 -20.32 -8.76
C HIS A 9 -30.96 -20.08 -8.52
N ARG A 10 -30.60 -18.99 -7.84
CA ARG A 10 -29.20 -18.61 -7.57
C ARG A 10 -28.64 -19.17 -6.25
N GLY A 11 -29.43 -19.92 -5.48
CA GLY A 11 -28.99 -20.54 -4.22
C GLY A 11 -28.72 -19.54 -3.07
N VAL A 12 -29.38 -18.38 -3.10
CA VAL A 12 -29.22 -17.29 -2.12
C VAL A 12 -30.48 -17.09 -1.29
N SER A 13 -30.33 -16.55 -0.08
CA SER A 13 -31.50 -16.22 0.74
C SER A 13 -32.32 -15.06 0.17
N LYS A 14 -33.63 -15.04 0.40
CA LYS A 14 -34.52 -13.93 0.00
C LYS A 14 -34.05 -12.58 0.56
N ALA A 15 -33.42 -12.57 1.74
CA ALA A 15 -32.87 -11.37 2.36
C ALA A 15 -31.73 -10.75 1.52
N ILE A 16 -30.91 -11.57 0.86
CA ILE A 16 -29.85 -11.11 -0.04
C ILE A 16 -30.47 -10.46 -1.29
N VAL A 17 -31.52 -11.05 -1.85
CA VAL A 17 -32.23 -10.47 -3.01
C VAL A 17 -32.89 -9.14 -2.65
N THR A 18 -33.46 -9.01 -1.45
CA THR A 18 -33.98 -7.73 -0.95
C THR A 18 -32.87 -6.69 -0.79
N LYS A 19 -31.69 -7.10 -0.31
CA LYS A 19 -30.51 -6.21 -0.22
C LYS A 19 -30.06 -5.74 -1.60
N TRP A 20 -30.02 -6.62 -2.60
CA TRP A 20 -29.69 -6.25 -3.98
C TRP A 20 -30.72 -5.30 -4.59
N LYS A 21 -32.00 -5.48 -4.30
CA LYS A 21 -33.04 -4.51 -4.68
C LYS A 21 -32.78 -3.13 -4.06
N ALA A 22 -32.47 -3.07 -2.76
CA ALA A 22 -32.18 -1.81 -2.08
C ALA A 22 -30.90 -1.12 -2.61
N GLN A 23 -29.95 -1.90 -3.12
CA GLN A 23 -28.70 -1.42 -3.70
C GLN A 23 -28.81 -1.10 -5.21
N GLY A 24 -29.99 -1.25 -5.82
CA GLY A 24 -30.19 -1.00 -7.26
C GLY A 24 -29.53 -2.05 -8.17
N LEU A 25 -29.10 -3.17 -7.62
CA LEU A 25 -28.40 -4.24 -8.35
C LEU A 25 -29.37 -5.22 -9.03
N LEU A 26 -30.64 -5.18 -8.64
CA LEU A 26 -31.70 -6.04 -9.18
C LEU A 26 -32.42 -5.31 -10.32
N ALA A 27 -32.29 -5.82 -11.54
CA ALA A 27 -33.06 -5.33 -12.68
C ALA A 27 -34.51 -5.82 -12.56
N LEU A 28 -35.44 -4.89 -12.44
CA LEU A 28 -36.87 -5.16 -12.35
C LEU A 28 -37.54 -4.62 -13.62
N ALA A 29 -38.28 -5.49 -14.30
CA ALA A 29 -39.16 -5.08 -15.39
C ALA A 29 -40.31 -4.21 -14.85
N SER A 30 -40.98 -3.48 -15.74
CA SER A 30 -42.10 -2.58 -15.41
C SER A 30 -43.29 -3.28 -14.75
N ASP A 31 -43.36 -4.60 -14.85
CA ASP A 31 -44.34 -5.49 -14.21
C ASP A 31 -43.92 -5.99 -12.81
N GLY A 32 -42.76 -5.54 -12.30
CA GLY A 32 -42.22 -5.91 -11.00
C GLY A 32 -41.53 -7.28 -10.96
N ARG A 33 -41.32 -7.94 -12.11
CA ARG A 33 -40.59 -9.21 -12.20
C ARG A 33 -39.09 -8.95 -12.35
N VAL A 34 -38.28 -9.88 -11.86
CA VAL A 34 -36.82 -9.83 -11.99
C VAL A 34 -36.44 -10.25 -13.42
N GLU A 35 -35.72 -9.34 -14.10
CA GLU A 35 -34.98 -9.63 -15.32
C GLU A 35 -33.67 -10.32 -14.95
N VAL A 36 -33.61 -11.62 -15.28
CA VAL A 36 -32.56 -12.52 -14.82
C VAL A 36 -31.22 -12.10 -15.41
N GLU A 37 -31.15 -12.01 -16.74
CA GLU A 37 -29.92 -11.72 -17.48
C GLU A 37 -29.30 -10.37 -17.10
N ALA A 38 -30.11 -9.32 -17.01
CA ALA A 38 -29.66 -7.99 -16.60
C ALA A 38 -29.21 -7.97 -15.12
N THR A 39 -29.91 -8.69 -14.24
CA THR A 39 -29.50 -8.81 -12.83
C THR A 39 -28.19 -9.58 -12.69
N GLU A 40 -28.03 -10.68 -13.41
CA GLU A 40 -26.81 -11.50 -13.35
C GLU A 40 -25.61 -10.73 -13.92
N TRP A 41 -25.79 -9.99 -15.01
CA TRP A 41 -24.77 -9.09 -15.53
C TRP A 41 -24.35 -8.04 -14.50
N ASN A 42 -25.31 -7.36 -13.83
CA ASN A 42 -25.02 -6.38 -12.78
C ASN A 42 -24.26 -7.00 -11.58
N LEU A 43 -24.59 -8.24 -11.22
CA LEU A 43 -23.91 -8.94 -10.14
C LEU A 43 -22.51 -9.42 -10.57
N ASP A 44 -22.31 -9.75 -11.84
CA ASP A 44 -21.05 -10.26 -12.37
C ASP A 44 -19.98 -9.18 -12.58
N GLN A 45 -20.37 -7.90 -12.67
CA GLN A 45 -19.43 -6.78 -12.61
C GLN A 45 -18.72 -6.65 -11.24
N ARG A 46 -19.14 -7.41 -10.22
CA ARG A 46 -18.56 -7.36 -8.87
C ARG A 46 -17.54 -8.50 -8.66
N PRO A 47 -16.49 -8.28 -7.84
CA PRO A 47 -15.55 -9.33 -7.48
C PRO A 47 -16.28 -10.51 -6.80
N ALA A 48 -15.82 -11.74 -7.05
CA ALA A 48 -16.50 -12.99 -6.71
C ALA A 48 -16.97 -13.07 -5.24
N THR A 49 -16.20 -12.51 -4.31
CA THR A 49 -16.51 -12.43 -2.87
C THR A 49 -17.83 -11.70 -2.56
N ASN A 50 -18.28 -10.81 -3.46
CA ASN A 50 -19.43 -9.92 -3.27
C ASN A 50 -20.64 -10.29 -4.13
N ARG A 51 -20.58 -11.40 -4.91
CA ARG A 51 -21.67 -11.86 -5.79
C ARG A 51 -22.81 -12.58 -5.05
N GLY A 52 -22.75 -12.62 -3.71
CA GLY A 52 -23.70 -13.29 -2.81
C GLY A 52 -23.64 -14.80 -2.96
N GLY A 53 -22.61 -15.40 -2.35
CA GLY A 53 -22.37 -16.84 -2.40
C GLY A 53 -23.54 -17.69 -1.88
N THR A 54 -23.49 -18.96 -2.26
CA THR A 54 -24.43 -20.01 -1.86
C THR A 54 -24.53 -20.10 -0.33
N THR A 55 -25.73 -19.90 0.21
CA THR A 55 -25.92 -20.00 1.66
C THR A 55 -26.06 -21.48 2.04
N HIS A 56 -24.99 -22.12 2.50
CA HIS A 56 -25.10 -23.37 3.25
C HIS A 56 -25.69 -23.04 4.63
N ARG A 57 -26.93 -23.47 4.88
CA ARG A 57 -27.55 -23.36 6.21
C ARG A 57 -26.85 -24.35 7.15
N PRO A 58 -26.11 -23.92 8.18
CA PRO A 58 -25.58 -24.86 9.16
C PRO A 58 -26.76 -25.40 9.99
N ILE A 59 -26.93 -26.72 9.97
CA ILE A 59 -27.86 -27.43 10.85
C ILE A 59 -27.28 -27.32 12.26
N ARG A 60 -27.99 -26.64 13.17
CA ARG A 60 -27.60 -26.54 14.58
C ARG A 60 -27.82 -27.89 15.26
N ALA A 61 -26.79 -28.73 15.29
CA ALA A 61 -26.73 -29.90 16.17
C ALA A 61 -26.15 -29.46 17.51
N ILE A 62 -26.98 -29.49 18.57
CA ILE A 62 -26.72 -29.85 19.97
C ILE A 62 -28.05 -29.63 20.71
N PRO A 63 -28.64 -30.64 21.38
CA PRO A 63 -29.76 -30.46 22.29
C PRO A 63 -29.25 -29.71 23.52
N ARG A 64 -29.75 -28.50 23.76
CA ARG A 64 -29.53 -27.78 25.02
C ARG A 64 -30.52 -28.33 26.03
N ALA A 65 -30.01 -28.77 27.19
CA ALA A 65 -30.85 -29.17 28.32
C ALA A 65 -31.83 -28.04 28.69
N GLU A 66 -33.10 -28.40 28.83
CA GLU A 66 -34.20 -27.51 29.27
C GLU A 66 -33.96 -27.06 30.72
N PRO A 67 -34.04 -25.75 31.02
CA PRO A 67 -34.20 -25.26 32.39
C PRO A 67 -35.67 -25.35 32.83
N ASP A 68 -35.85 -25.68 34.12
CA ASP A 68 -37.08 -25.88 34.90
C ASP A 68 -38.23 -24.86 34.62
N PRO A 69 -39.50 -25.29 34.47
CA PRO A 69 -40.62 -24.42 34.04
C PRO A 69 -41.16 -23.40 35.07
N ARG A 70 -40.44 -23.09 36.16
CA ARG A 70 -40.97 -22.26 37.26
C ARG A 70 -40.34 -20.89 37.49
N GLU A 71 -39.43 -20.44 36.63
CA GLU A 71 -39.00 -19.04 36.64
C GLU A 71 -39.69 -18.25 35.53
N ARG A 72 -40.65 -17.40 35.92
CA ARG A 72 -41.26 -16.40 35.04
C ARG A 72 -40.35 -15.17 34.98
N PRO A 73 -39.73 -14.82 33.83
CA PRO A 73 -39.16 -13.51 33.66
C PRO A 73 -40.29 -12.50 33.39
N ALA A 74 -40.25 -11.36 34.10
CA ALA A 74 -41.19 -10.25 33.99
C ALA A 74 -41.38 -9.75 32.53
N PRO A 75 -42.57 -9.23 32.17
CA PRO A 75 -42.83 -8.73 30.83
C PRO A 75 -41.91 -7.55 30.50
N ARG A 76 -41.08 -7.71 29.48
CA ARG A 76 -40.30 -6.60 28.90
C ARG A 76 -41.28 -5.63 28.27
N SER A 77 -41.30 -4.41 28.81
CA SER A 77 -42.01 -3.27 28.27
C SER A 77 -41.63 -3.04 26.80
N SER A 78 -42.66 -2.82 25.99
CA SER A 78 -42.55 -2.40 24.60
C SER A 78 -41.80 -1.07 24.53
N LYS A 79 -40.58 -1.07 24.00
CA LYS A 79 -39.96 0.17 23.51
C LYS A 79 -40.33 0.38 22.05
N ALA A 80 -40.99 1.52 21.86
CA ALA A 80 -41.41 2.14 20.64
C ALA A 80 -40.31 2.20 19.57
N ASP A 81 -40.77 2.24 18.33
CA ASP A 81 -40.06 2.60 17.10
C ASP A 81 -38.82 3.47 17.33
N HIS A 82 -37.64 2.93 17.05
CA HIS A 82 -36.47 3.72 16.69
C HIS A 82 -36.11 3.32 15.26
N ARG A 83 -36.66 4.08 14.31
CA ARG A 83 -36.11 4.17 12.95
C ARG A 83 -34.65 4.58 13.11
N GLY A 84 -33.75 3.61 13.00
CA GLY A 84 -32.32 3.82 13.16
C GLY A 84 -31.82 4.75 12.07
N ALA A 85 -31.56 6.00 12.46
CA ALA A 85 -30.62 6.84 11.73
C ALA A 85 -29.29 6.08 11.68
N ILE A 86 -28.71 6.00 10.49
CA ILE A 86 -27.35 5.53 10.26
C ILE A 86 -26.44 6.32 11.23
N PRO A 87 -25.56 5.67 12.01
CA PRO A 87 -24.56 6.41 12.77
C PRO A 87 -23.65 7.09 11.75
N GLN A 88 -23.87 8.37 11.51
CA GLN A 88 -22.80 9.22 10.98
C GLN A 88 -21.73 9.24 12.06
N PRO A 89 -20.43 9.17 11.71
CA PRO A 89 -19.38 9.43 12.69
C PRO A 89 -19.62 10.83 13.23
N SER A 90 -20.07 10.92 14.48
CA SER A 90 -20.14 12.17 15.21
C SER A 90 -18.70 12.64 15.36
N ARG A 91 -18.29 13.58 14.51
CA ARG A 91 -17.21 14.49 14.85
C ARG A 91 -17.70 15.22 16.09
N SER A 92 -17.18 14.84 17.25
CA SER A 92 -17.39 15.59 18.47
C SER A 92 -16.79 16.97 18.26
N GLU A 93 -17.65 17.94 17.97
CA GLU A 93 -17.40 19.36 18.17
C GLU A 93 -17.37 19.59 19.69
N GLN A 94 -16.29 19.13 20.34
CA GLN A 94 -15.86 19.71 21.59
C GLN A 94 -14.93 20.85 21.22
N ASP A 95 -15.49 22.07 21.31
CA ASP A 95 -14.72 23.29 21.43
C ASP A 95 -13.79 23.16 22.64
N GLY A 96 -12.54 22.90 22.33
CA GLY A 96 -11.39 22.93 23.22
C GLY A 96 -10.19 22.80 22.30
N ASP A 97 -9.28 23.76 22.36
CA ASP A 97 -7.99 23.75 21.67
C ASP A 97 -7.11 22.58 22.18
N GLU A 98 -7.56 21.34 22.04
CA GLU A 98 -6.72 20.16 22.13
C GLU A 98 -6.14 19.95 20.73
N GLU A 99 -4.89 20.38 20.58
CA GLU A 99 -4.05 19.95 19.47
C GLU A 99 -4.23 18.45 19.25
N PRO A 100 -4.40 17.99 18.00
CA PRO A 100 -4.49 16.56 17.73
C PRO A 100 -3.31 15.88 18.43
N PRO A 101 -3.54 14.78 19.20
CA PRO A 101 -2.48 14.16 19.98
C PRO A 101 -1.30 13.91 19.06
N GLU A 102 -0.17 14.52 19.39
CA GLU A 102 1.05 14.46 18.61
C GLU A 102 1.31 13.00 18.25
N PHE A 103 1.50 12.74 16.96
CA PHE A 103 1.70 11.40 16.45
C PHE A 103 3.05 10.90 16.98
N ASP A 104 3.03 10.27 18.14
CA ASP A 104 4.19 9.59 18.72
C ASP A 104 4.23 8.16 18.16
N PRO A 105 5.13 7.86 17.20
CA PRO A 105 5.24 6.54 16.58
C PRO A 105 5.60 5.44 17.59
N GLU A 106 6.23 5.80 18.71
CA GLU A 106 6.84 4.87 19.67
C GLU A 106 6.10 4.79 21.02
N ASN A 107 4.97 5.51 21.19
CA ASN A 107 4.22 5.43 22.45
C ASN A 107 3.84 3.95 22.74
N PRO A 108 4.20 3.40 23.92
CA PRO A 108 3.95 2.00 24.26
C PRO A 108 2.54 1.74 24.84
N ASN A 109 1.78 2.78 25.21
CA ASN A 109 0.52 2.66 25.94
C ASN A 109 -0.71 3.07 25.10
N LEU A 110 -0.87 2.49 23.90
CA LEU A 110 -2.06 2.75 23.06
C LEU A 110 -3.24 1.85 23.42
N SER A 111 -4.44 2.39 23.16
CA SER A 111 -5.66 1.58 23.10
C SER A 111 -5.58 0.53 21.99
N LEU A 112 -6.29 -0.58 22.14
CA LEU A 112 -6.30 -1.68 21.16
C LEU A 112 -6.71 -1.21 19.74
N ALA A 113 -7.67 -0.29 19.65
CA ALA A 113 -8.12 0.25 18.38
C ALA A 113 -7.02 1.08 17.70
N ALA A 114 -6.34 1.95 18.45
CA ALA A 114 -5.26 2.76 17.92
C ALA A 114 -4.01 1.92 17.56
N ALA A 115 -3.70 0.90 18.36
CA ALA A 115 -2.63 -0.06 18.05
C ALA A 115 -2.91 -0.85 16.76
N ALA A 116 -4.15 -1.29 16.54
CA ALA A 116 -4.55 -1.97 15.31
C ALA A 116 -4.43 -1.06 14.08
N GLN A 117 -4.87 0.20 14.19
CA GLN A 117 -4.73 1.20 13.13
C GLN A 117 -3.25 1.47 12.81
N ARG A 118 -2.39 1.63 13.83
CA ARG A 118 -0.94 1.81 13.65
C ARG A 118 -0.33 0.64 12.87
N LYS A 119 -0.65 -0.59 13.27
CA LYS A 119 -0.17 -1.80 12.59
C LYS A 119 -0.59 -1.83 11.12
N GLU A 120 -1.85 -1.55 10.81
CA GLU A 120 -2.34 -1.52 9.43
C GLU A 120 -1.63 -0.42 8.60
N ASN A 121 -1.40 0.75 9.19
CA ASN A 121 -0.66 1.83 8.54
C ASN A 121 0.79 1.43 8.21
N HIS A 122 1.54 0.90 9.18
CA HIS A 122 2.91 0.43 8.96
C HIS A 122 2.97 -0.71 7.94
N LEU A 123 2.01 -1.62 7.97
CA LEU A 123 1.91 -2.71 7.01
C LEU A 123 1.61 -2.18 5.59
N GLY A 124 0.79 -1.13 5.47
CA GLY A 124 0.56 -0.41 4.22
C GLY A 124 1.84 0.23 3.66
N LEU A 125 2.63 0.89 4.51
CA LEU A 125 3.92 1.49 4.13
C LEU A 125 4.92 0.44 3.67
N LEU A 126 5.08 -0.66 4.42
CA LEU A 126 5.97 -1.77 4.05
C LEU A 126 5.58 -2.38 2.69
N ARG A 127 4.29 -2.67 2.49
CA ARG A 127 3.79 -3.19 1.20
C ARG A 127 4.04 -2.22 0.05
N ARG A 128 3.89 -0.92 0.28
CA ARG A 128 4.19 0.10 -0.73
C ARG A 128 5.68 0.11 -1.07
N GLN A 129 6.56 0.07 -0.08
CA GLN A 129 8.01 0.00 -0.29
C GLN A 129 8.40 -1.27 -1.07
N GLU A 130 7.87 -2.43 -0.69
CA GLU A 130 8.08 -3.69 -1.41
C GLU A 130 7.59 -3.62 -2.86
N TYR A 131 6.39 -3.06 -3.08
CA TYR A 131 5.83 -2.89 -4.41
C TYR A 131 6.72 -2.00 -5.28
N LEU A 132 7.19 -0.87 -4.76
CA LEU A 132 8.08 0.04 -5.48
C LEU A 132 9.45 -0.59 -5.75
N THR A 133 9.98 -1.37 -4.80
CA THR A 133 11.23 -2.12 -4.98
C THR A 133 11.09 -3.18 -6.07
N LYS A 134 10.01 -3.96 -6.05
CA LYS A 134 9.70 -4.96 -7.11
C LYS A 134 9.45 -4.31 -8.47
N GLN A 135 8.93 -3.08 -8.50
CA GLN A 135 8.79 -2.28 -9.71
C GLN A 135 10.13 -1.69 -10.20
N GLY A 136 11.21 -1.81 -9.41
CA GLY A 136 12.53 -1.26 -9.71
C GLY A 136 12.64 0.25 -9.49
N LYS A 137 11.71 0.86 -8.74
CA LYS A 137 11.73 2.31 -8.44
C LYS A 137 12.51 2.67 -7.18
N LEU A 138 12.68 1.70 -6.27
CA LEU A 138 13.48 1.85 -5.06
C LEU A 138 14.59 0.81 -5.08
N VAL A 139 15.75 1.20 -4.57
CA VAL A 139 16.93 0.37 -4.36
C VAL A 139 17.41 0.57 -2.93
N ASP A 140 18.14 -0.40 -2.40
CA ASP A 140 18.80 -0.23 -1.11
C ASP A 140 19.83 0.91 -1.19
N ARG A 141 19.82 1.77 -0.17
CA ARG A 141 20.67 2.95 -0.15
C ARG A 141 22.15 2.57 -0.11
N ALA A 142 22.53 1.59 0.70
CA ALA A 142 23.93 1.19 0.83
C ALA A 142 24.42 0.53 -0.47
N GLU A 143 23.58 -0.26 -1.13
CA GLU A 143 23.89 -0.83 -2.45
C GLU A 143 24.06 0.27 -3.52
N ALA A 144 23.16 1.26 -3.54
CA ALA A 144 23.25 2.38 -4.49
C ALA A 144 24.49 3.25 -4.26
N GLU A 145 24.81 3.55 -3.00
CA GLU A 145 26.03 4.27 -2.63
C GLU A 145 27.27 3.48 -3.05
N ALA A 146 27.33 2.17 -2.76
CA ALA A 146 28.45 1.32 -3.17
C ALA A 146 28.63 1.31 -4.69
N ALA A 147 27.56 1.12 -5.46
CA ALA A 147 27.61 1.13 -6.91
C ALA A 147 28.12 2.48 -7.47
N PHE A 148 27.72 3.61 -6.86
CA PHE A 148 28.21 4.93 -7.25
C PHE A 148 29.70 5.10 -6.96
N PHE A 149 30.17 4.66 -5.79
CA PHE A 149 31.59 4.71 -5.44
C PHE A 149 32.44 3.79 -6.33
N ASP A 150 31.94 2.61 -6.68
CA ASP A 150 32.61 1.67 -7.58
C ASP A 150 32.76 2.27 -8.98
N GLU A 151 31.72 2.91 -9.52
CA GLU A 151 31.79 3.58 -10.82
C GLU A 151 32.76 4.78 -10.77
N ALA A 152 32.70 5.59 -9.72
CA ALA A 152 33.65 6.69 -9.52
C ALA A 152 35.10 6.20 -9.45
N ARG A 153 35.33 5.07 -8.77
CA ARG A 153 36.63 4.42 -8.70
C ARG A 153 37.09 3.91 -10.05
N ALA A 154 36.20 3.26 -10.81
CA ALA A 154 36.49 2.79 -12.16
C ALA A 154 36.89 3.94 -13.09
N MET A 155 36.18 5.08 -13.02
CA MET A 155 36.54 6.30 -13.75
C MET A 155 37.93 6.82 -13.35
N ARG A 156 38.21 6.93 -12.05
CA ARG A 156 39.52 7.37 -11.55
C ARG A 156 40.64 6.45 -12.04
N ASP A 157 40.46 5.14 -11.93
CA ASP A 157 41.47 4.15 -12.33
C ASP A 157 41.70 4.18 -13.87
N ALA A 158 40.63 4.40 -14.65
CA ALA A 158 40.73 4.58 -16.10
C ALA A 158 41.54 5.83 -16.49
N TRP A 159 41.37 6.94 -15.76
CA TRP A 159 42.16 8.17 -15.95
C TRP A 159 43.62 7.97 -15.54
N LEU A 160 43.90 7.31 -14.41
CA LEU A 160 45.27 7.02 -13.98
C LEU A 160 46.02 6.12 -14.97
N ALA A 161 45.32 5.17 -15.62
CA ALA A 161 45.89 4.31 -16.64
C ALA A 161 46.00 4.97 -18.03
N TRP A 162 45.27 6.06 -18.28
CA TRP A 162 45.16 6.67 -19.60
C TRP A 162 46.49 7.21 -20.16
N PRO A 163 47.34 7.95 -19.40
CA PRO A 163 48.62 8.44 -19.91
C PRO A 163 49.52 7.36 -20.51
N ALA A 164 49.57 6.18 -19.88
CA ALA A 164 50.37 5.07 -20.37
C ALA A 164 49.83 4.46 -21.68
N ARG A 165 48.52 4.56 -21.92
CA ARG A 165 47.88 4.08 -23.16
C ARG A 165 48.14 5.00 -24.35
N VAL A 166 48.09 6.32 -24.14
CA VAL A 166 48.19 7.31 -25.23
C VAL A 166 49.59 7.91 -25.40
N GLY A 167 50.46 7.77 -24.40
CA GLY A 167 51.73 8.49 -24.32
C GLY A 167 52.68 8.21 -25.48
N ILE A 168 52.73 6.96 -25.98
CA ILE A 168 53.61 6.59 -27.11
C ILE A 168 53.11 7.23 -28.42
N GLU A 169 51.82 7.08 -28.72
CA GLU A 169 51.22 7.62 -29.96
C GLU A 169 51.26 9.15 -29.98
N MET A 170 50.94 9.80 -28.85
CA MET A 170 51.04 11.25 -28.73
C MET A 170 52.47 11.75 -28.88
N ALA A 171 53.44 11.04 -28.31
CA ALA A 171 54.85 11.43 -28.40
C ALA A 171 55.41 11.29 -29.82
N ASP A 172 55.01 10.25 -30.56
CA ASP A 172 55.37 10.12 -31.97
C ASP A 172 54.75 11.22 -32.83
N ALA A 173 53.48 11.59 -32.58
CA ALA A 173 52.83 12.68 -33.28
C ALA A 173 53.52 14.03 -33.05
N LEU A 174 53.96 14.29 -31.81
CA LEU A 174 54.63 15.53 -31.42
C LEU A 174 56.15 15.51 -31.62
N LYS A 175 56.73 14.36 -31.98
CA LYS A 175 58.18 14.12 -32.12
C LYS A 175 58.97 14.47 -30.85
N VAL A 176 58.45 14.05 -29.69
CA VAL A 176 59.07 14.23 -28.37
C VAL A 176 59.38 12.87 -27.71
N ASP A 177 60.13 12.86 -26.61
CA ASP A 177 60.40 11.64 -25.85
C ASP A 177 59.12 11.09 -25.18
N ALA A 178 58.76 9.84 -25.49
CA ALA A 178 57.55 9.19 -25.01
C ALA A 178 57.55 8.99 -23.49
N ARG A 179 58.70 8.68 -22.91
CA ARG A 179 58.82 8.48 -21.45
C ARG A 179 58.52 9.79 -20.72
N THR A 180 59.15 10.88 -21.14
CA THR A 180 58.98 12.19 -20.54
C THR A 180 57.54 12.69 -20.71
N LEU A 181 56.95 12.57 -21.91
CA LEU A 181 55.57 12.98 -22.13
C LEU A 181 54.59 12.21 -21.24
N THR A 182 54.74 10.88 -21.15
CA THR A 182 53.87 10.04 -20.32
C THR A 182 53.97 10.42 -18.83
N GLN A 183 55.18 10.72 -18.35
CA GLN A 183 55.40 11.17 -16.96
C GLN A 183 54.72 12.52 -16.69
N VAL A 184 54.88 13.49 -17.59
CA VAL A 184 54.25 14.81 -17.45
C VAL A 184 52.72 14.69 -17.46
N LEU A 185 52.16 13.93 -18.38
CA LEU A 185 50.71 13.67 -18.44
C LEU A 185 50.20 13.00 -17.15
N ALA A 186 50.90 12.00 -16.64
CA ALA A 186 50.53 11.34 -15.39
C ALA A 186 50.47 12.32 -14.21
N THR A 187 51.43 13.23 -14.09
CA THR A 187 51.44 14.28 -13.06
C THR A 187 50.22 15.18 -13.15
N TYR A 188 49.92 15.73 -14.35
CA TYR A 188 48.78 16.63 -14.52
C TYR A 188 47.43 15.94 -14.35
N VAL A 189 47.30 14.69 -14.79
CA VAL A 189 46.08 13.90 -14.56
C VAL A 189 45.87 13.64 -13.07
N GLN A 190 46.93 13.30 -12.33
CA GLN A 190 46.83 13.12 -10.87
C GLN A 190 46.45 14.41 -10.16
N GLN A 191 47.04 15.54 -10.55
CA GLN A 191 46.67 16.85 -10.01
C GLN A 191 45.19 17.15 -10.28
N HIS A 192 44.73 16.96 -11.52
CA HIS A 192 43.34 17.20 -11.88
C HIS A 192 42.36 16.32 -11.09
N LEU A 193 42.67 15.04 -10.92
CA LEU A 193 41.87 14.12 -10.10
C LEU A 193 41.86 14.53 -8.62
N ALA A 194 42.95 15.09 -8.11
CA ALA A 194 43.01 15.61 -6.75
C ALA A 194 42.13 16.85 -6.56
N GLU A 195 42.18 17.80 -7.50
CA GLU A 195 41.32 19.00 -7.52
C GLU A 195 39.83 18.64 -7.59
N LEU A 196 39.46 17.63 -8.39
CA LEU A 196 38.09 17.11 -8.44
C LEU A 196 37.66 16.39 -7.15
N GLY A 197 38.62 15.85 -6.39
CA GLY A 197 38.38 15.15 -5.14
C GLY A 197 38.21 16.06 -3.92
N GLU A 198 38.53 17.35 -4.04
CA GLU A 198 38.26 18.33 -2.99
C GLU A 198 36.74 18.56 -2.90
N PRO A 199 36.09 18.24 -1.77
CA PRO A 199 34.64 18.19 -1.68
C PRO A 199 34.05 19.60 -1.82
N SER A 200 33.53 19.90 -3.01
CA SER A 200 32.42 20.82 -3.14
C SER A 200 31.20 20.11 -2.58
N SER A 201 31.06 20.07 -1.25
CA SER A 201 29.94 19.40 -0.58
C SER A 201 28.64 19.84 -1.25
N PRO A 202 27.97 18.97 -2.03
CA PRO A 202 26.69 19.32 -2.59
C PRO A 202 25.72 19.40 -1.42
N ASP A 203 25.05 20.54 -1.27
CA ASP A 203 23.97 20.74 -0.30
C ASP A 203 22.78 19.86 -0.72
N LEU A 204 22.86 18.59 -0.39
CA LEU A 204 21.79 17.63 -0.54
C LEU A 204 20.89 17.82 0.67
N GLY A 205 20.03 18.84 0.57
CA GLY A 205 19.14 19.30 1.62
C GLY A 205 18.67 18.17 2.53
N SER A 206 18.98 18.29 3.81
CA SER A 206 18.57 17.36 4.84
C SER A 206 17.08 17.06 4.68
N PRO A 207 16.64 15.79 4.74
CA PRO A 207 15.22 15.49 4.78
C PRO A 207 14.68 16.11 6.07
N GLU A 208 13.80 17.11 5.94
CA GLU A 208 13.04 17.62 7.07
C GLU A 208 12.31 16.43 7.70
N ALA A 209 12.70 16.08 8.92
CA ALA A 209 11.97 15.15 9.75
C ALA A 209 10.65 15.82 10.12
N GLY A 210 9.59 15.43 9.40
CA GLY A 210 8.20 15.72 9.73
C GLY A 210 7.54 14.53 10.40
#